data_AF-A0A374MQI3-F1
#
_entry.id   AF-A0A374MQI3-F1
#
_cell.length_a   1.000
_cell.length_b   1.000
_cell.length_c   1.000
_cell.angle_alpha   90.00
_cell.angle_beta   90.00
_cell.angle_gamma   90.00
#
_symmetry.space_group_name_H-M   'P 1'
#
loop_
_entity.id
_entity.type
_entity.pdbx_description
1 polymer ?
#
loop_
_entity_poly.entity_id
_entity_poly.type
_entity_poly.pdbx_seq_one_letter_code
_entity_poly.pdbx_strand_id
1 'polypeptide(L)'
;MDIFDSTSEYEKLNIKKIISNGEVCTNGNIIFSTRINNGTLIIYEYINALNIYRVSSFYPDSYLVEVKCYNTKNGYISSKSWNIKSSLVNVGKYYQFNDMGKLIKVTNEDDGYRISYLDFIKIINEQVCYIPTTLEKENPKMMEFGKDIINNIPCYVFSYLISDPKQQQIFEIVYVSGMDGNIVKREKESYVD
;
A
#
# COMPACT_ATOMS: atom_id res chain seq x y z
N MET A 1 -16.72 2.59 -10.66
CA MET A 1 -16.08 2.26 -11.96
C MET A 1 -14.97 1.28 -11.63
N ASP A 2 -15.14 0.00 -11.95
CA ASP A 2 -14.19 -1.08 -11.63
C ASP A 2 -12.99 -0.99 -12.58
N ILE A 3 -11.91 -0.33 -12.15
CA ILE A 3 -10.70 -0.13 -12.95
C ILE A 3 -9.73 -1.35 -12.85
N PHE A 4 -10.05 -2.38 -12.03
CA PHE A 4 -9.03 -3.31 -11.53
C PHE A 4 -9.35 -4.83 -11.66
N ASP A 5 -10.35 -5.22 -12.45
CA ASP A 5 -10.82 -6.61 -12.56
C ASP A 5 -10.03 -7.49 -13.56
N SER A 6 -8.69 -7.42 -13.53
CA SER A 6 -7.88 -8.46 -14.18
C SER A 6 -7.51 -9.56 -13.18
N THR A 7 -8.36 -10.58 -13.10
CA THR A 7 -8.07 -11.83 -12.38
C THR A 7 -7.34 -12.78 -13.32
N SER A 8 -6.06 -12.51 -13.61
CA SER A 8 -5.25 -13.48 -14.35
C SER A 8 -4.97 -14.69 -13.45
N GLU A 9 -5.83 -15.70 -13.56
CA GLU A 9 -5.60 -17.00 -12.96
C GLU A 9 -4.27 -17.58 -13.50
N TYR A 10 -3.57 -18.35 -12.69
CA TYR A 10 -2.33 -19.06 -13.07
C TYR A 10 -1.12 -18.18 -13.39
N GLU A 11 -1.08 -16.94 -12.90
CA GLU A 11 0.14 -16.13 -12.99
C GLU A 11 1.32 -16.84 -12.29
N LYS A 12 2.45 -16.91 -12.97
CA LYS A 12 3.63 -17.63 -12.51
C LYS A 12 4.89 -16.79 -12.65
N LEU A 13 5.60 -16.60 -11.55
CA LEU A 13 6.85 -15.87 -11.48
C LEU A 13 8.02 -16.76 -11.92
N ASN A 14 8.86 -16.23 -12.80
CA ASN A 14 10.12 -16.89 -13.16
C ASN A 14 11.19 -16.60 -12.10
N ILE A 15 11.22 -17.45 -11.07
CA ILE A 15 12.11 -17.33 -9.90
C ILE A 15 13.59 -17.26 -10.29
N LYS A 16 14.03 -17.99 -11.33
CA LYS A 16 15.43 -18.01 -11.78
C LYS A 16 15.93 -16.63 -12.19
N LYS A 17 15.05 -15.77 -12.73
CA LYS A 17 15.38 -14.40 -13.16
C LYS A 17 15.56 -13.45 -11.98
N ILE A 18 14.96 -13.73 -10.83
CA ILE A 18 15.06 -12.88 -9.63
C ILE A 18 16.37 -13.17 -8.89
N ILE A 19 16.67 -14.45 -8.69
CA ILE A 19 17.87 -14.88 -7.93
C ILE A 19 19.16 -14.44 -8.64
N SER A 20 19.19 -14.42 -9.98
CA SER A 20 20.40 -14.03 -10.72
C SER A 20 20.74 -12.54 -10.65
N ASN A 21 19.76 -11.69 -10.31
CA ASN A 21 19.88 -10.23 -10.43
C ASN A 21 19.72 -9.49 -9.09
N GLY A 22 19.40 -10.19 -8.00
CA GLY A 22 19.10 -9.59 -6.70
C GLY A 22 20.28 -9.55 -5.74
N GLU A 23 20.27 -8.56 -4.85
CA GLU A 23 21.22 -8.43 -3.75
C GLU A 23 20.68 -9.11 -2.49
N VAL A 24 21.55 -9.80 -1.74
CA VAL A 24 21.19 -10.45 -0.47
C VAL A 24 21.35 -9.46 0.68
N CYS A 25 20.27 -9.16 1.40
CA CYS A 25 20.26 -8.28 2.56
C CYS A 25 20.57 -9.04 3.86
N THR A 26 20.85 -8.30 4.94
CA THR A 26 21.27 -8.80 6.27
C THR A 26 20.30 -9.80 6.93
N ASN A 27 19.04 -9.89 6.49
CA ASN A 27 18.04 -10.84 7.00
C ASN A 27 17.76 -12.03 6.06
N GLY A 28 18.61 -12.23 5.05
CA GLY A 28 18.42 -13.28 4.02
C GLY A 28 17.33 -12.96 3.00
N ASN A 29 16.77 -11.74 3.03
CA ASN A 29 15.90 -11.24 1.97
C ASN A 29 16.73 -10.96 0.70
N ILE A 30 16.12 -11.11 -0.46
CA ILE A 30 16.74 -10.79 -1.76
C ILE A 30 15.94 -9.68 -2.40
N ILE A 31 16.58 -8.59 -2.83
CA ILE A 31 15.87 -7.46 -3.45
C ILE A 31 16.50 -7.14 -4.81
N PHE A 32 15.64 -6.96 -5.81
CA PHE A 32 16.01 -6.44 -7.13
C PHE A 32 14.95 -5.41 -7.58
N SER A 33 15.35 -4.37 -8.28
CA SER A 33 14.41 -3.42 -8.87
C SER A 33 14.72 -3.11 -10.32
N THR A 34 13.69 -2.81 -11.09
CA THR A 34 13.82 -2.40 -12.49
C THR A 34 12.77 -1.34 -12.82
N ARG A 35 13.10 -0.44 -13.74
CA ARG A 35 12.13 0.50 -14.32
C ARG A 35 11.81 0.08 -15.74
N ILE A 36 10.52 0.04 -16.08
CA ILE A 36 10.06 -0.25 -17.44
C ILE A 36 9.74 1.04 -18.20
N ASN A 37 9.52 0.95 -19.52
CA ASN A 37 9.44 2.11 -20.43
C ASN A 37 8.40 3.18 -20.05
N ASN A 38 7.32 2.80 -19.35
CA ASN A 38 6.31 3.76 -18.90
C ASN A 38 6.66 4.44 -17.56
N GLY A 39 7.89 4.28 -17.05
CA GLY A 39 8.36 4.86 -15.80
C GLY A 39 8.03 4.05 -14.54
N THR A 40 7.22 3.00 -14.65
CA THR A 40 6.84 2.13 -13.51
C THR A 40 8.09 1.47 -12.92
N LEU A 41 8.27 1.64 -11.62
CA LEU A 41 9.30 0.96 -10.85
C LEU A 41 8.71 -0.36 -10.33
N ILE A 42 9.35 -1.47 -10.67
CA ILE A 42 8.98 -2.80 -10.19
C ILE A 42 10.06 -3.27 -9.23
N ILE A 43 9.65 -3.60 -8.01
CA ILE A 43 10.52 -4.14 -6.96
C ILE A 43 10.17 -5.60 -6.73
N TYR A 44 11.17 -6.47 -6.80
CA TYR A 44 11.09 -7.90 -6.52
C TYR A 44 11.78 -8.18 -5.20
N GLU A 45 11.11 -8.86 -4.29
CA GLU A 45 11.61 -9.14 -2.95
C GLU A 45 11.37 -10.61 -2.58
N TYR A 46 12.40 -11.30 -2.11
CA TYR A 46 12.22 -12.52 -1.34
C TYR A 46 12.10 -12.15 0.14
N ILE A 47 10.97 -12.50 0.76
CA ILE A 47 10.71 -12.23 2.18
C ILE A 47 10.90 -13.54 2.94
N ASN A 48 12.08 -13.69 3.55
CA ASN A 48 12.52 -14.95 4.16
C ASN A 48 11.58 -15.41 5.30
N ALA A 49 11.17 -14.48 6.16
CA ALA A 49 10.29 -14.77 7.30
C ALA A 49 8.91 -15.34 6.89
N LEU A 50 8.43 -14.98 5.70
CA LEU A 50 7.15 -15.45 5.16
C LEU A 50 7.33 -16.54 4.11
N ASN A 51 8.57 -16.81 3.69
CA ASN A 51 8.90 -17.69 2.58
C ASN A 51 8.05 -17.42 1.32
N ILE A 52 8.02 -16.14 0.90
CA ILE A 52 7.31 -15.69 -0.31
C ILE A 52 8.19 -14.81 -1.19
N TYR A 53 7.88 -14.78 -2.49
CA TYR A 53 8.32 -13.71 -3.37
C TYR A 53 7.23 -12.63 -3.46
N ARG A 54 7.58 -11.37 -3.21
CA ARG A 54 6.72 -10.20 -3.40
C ARG A 54 7.18 -9.42 -4.63
N VAL A 55 6.23 -8.98 -5.43
CA VAL A 55 6.43 -8.05 -6.54
C VAL A 55 5.55 -6.84 -6.32
N SER A 56 6.17 -5.66 -6.26
CA SER A 56 5.50 -4.38 -6.02
C SER A 56 5.69 -3.47 -7.23
N SER A 57 4.60 -3.06 -7.86
CA SER A 57 4.59 -2.17 -9.03
C SER A 57 4.19 -0.75 -8.62
N PHE A 58 5.14 0.17 -8.68
CA PHE A 58 4.97 1.59 -8.38
C PHE A 58 4.79 2.38 -9.68
N TYR A 59 3.54 2.69 -9.99
CA TYR A 59 3.20 3.49 -11.16
C TYR A 59 3.57 4.96 -10.94
N PRO A 60 4.08 5.66 -11.97
CA PRO A 60 4.24 7.11 -11.91
C PRO A 60 2.91 7.78 -11.59
N ASP A 61 2.97 8.87 -10.84
CA ASP A 61 1.83 9.74 -10.53
C ASP A 61 0.61 9.04 -9.90
N SER A 62 0.84 7.90 -9.23
CA SER A 62 -0.17 7.13 -8.52
C SER A 62 0.07 7.15 -7.01
N TYR A 63 -1.04 7.21 -6.25
CA TYR A 63 -1.08 6.96 -4.80
C TYR A 63 -1.19 5.48 -4.45
N LEU A 64 -1.28 4.59 -5.45
CA LEU A 64 -1.46 3.16 -5.28
C LEU A 64 -0.28 2.35 -5.82
N VAL A 65 -0.02 1.23 -5.17
CA VAL A 65 0.98 0.23 -5.53
C VAL A 65 0.26 -1.09 -5.74
N GLU A 66 0.50 -1.75 -6.87
CA GLU A 66 0.03 -3.13 -7.06
C GLU A 66 1.02 -4.05 -6.35
N VAL A 67 0.51 -4.94 -5.50
CA VAL A 67 1.32 -5.94 -4.78
C VAL A 67 0.86 -7.34 -5.18
N LYS A 68 1.81 -8.17 -5.57
CA LYS A 68 1.61 -9.58 -5.88
C LYS A 68 2.56 -10.44 -5.07
N CYS A 69 2.06 -11.52 -4.51
CA CYS A 69 2.88 -12.50 -3.81
C CYS A 69 2.85 -13.82 -4.55
N TYR A 70 3.96 -14.56 -4.51
CA TYR A 70 4.14 -15.83 -5.21
C TYR A 70 4.79 -16.86 -4.28
N ASN A 71 4.34 -18.11 -4.41
CA ASN A 71 4.85 -19.25 -3.67
C ASN A 71 6.28 -19.57 -4.12
N THR A 72 7.19 -19.78 -3.17
CA THR A 72 8.62 -19.99 -3.45
C THR A 72 8.93 -21.36 -4.06
N LYS A 73 8.07 -22.36 -3.83
CA LYS A 73 8.27 -23.73 -4.32
C LYS A 73 7.99 -23.87 -5.81
N ASN A 74 6.97 -23.18 -6.30
CA ASN A 74 6.46 -23.37 -7.66
C ASN A 74 6.29 -22.08 -8.46
N GLY A 75 6.42 -20.91 -7.84
CA GLY A 75 6.30 -19.60 -8.48
C GLY A 75 4.87 -19.18 -8.80
N TYR A 76 3.84 -19.95 -8.45
CA TYR A 76 2.45 -19.51 -8.68
C TYR A 76 2.08 -18.35 -7.76
N ILE A 77 1.25 -17.45 -8.27
CA ILE A 77 0.67 -16.37 -7.48
C ILE A 77 -0.10 -16.94 -6.29
N SER A 78 0.09 -16.33 -5.12
CA SER A 78 -0.61 -16.65 -3.87
C SER A 78 -1.53 -15.53 -3.43
N SER A 79 -1.20 -14.27 -3.73
CA SER A 79 -2.11 -13.13 -3.50
C SER A 79 -1.87 -11.97 -4.47
N LYS A 80 -2.91 -11.15 -4.64
CA LYS A 80 -2.86 -9.88 -5.39
C LYS A 80 -3.67 -8.81 -4.64
N SER A 81 -3.14 -7.60 -4.54
CA SER A 81 -3.83 -6.47 -3.91
C SER A 81 -3.37 -5.13 -4.47
N TRP A 82 -4.15 -4.09 -4.16
CA TRP A 82 -3.73 -2.70 -4.26
C TRP A 82 -3.48 -2.16 -2.87
N ASN A 83 -2.33 -1.50 -2.71
CA ASN A 83 -1.91 -0.93 -1.45
C ASN A 83 -1.71 0.57 -1.62
N ILE A 84 -1.97 1.32 -0.56
CA ILE A 84 -1.67 2.74 -0.50
C ILE A 84 -0.15 2.94 -0.51
N LYS A 85 0.36 3.74 -1.44
CA LYS A 85 1.78 4.10 -1.51
C LYS A 85 2.21 4.74 -0.20
N SER A 86 3.39 4.35 0.30
CA SER A 86 3.94 4.66 1.63
C SER A 86 3.26 4.00 2.84
N SER A 87 2.27 3.12 2.65
CA SER A 87 1.75 2.25 3.72
C SER A 87 1.59 0.80 3.23
N LEU A 88 1.34 -0.12 4.14
CA LEU A 88 0.96 -1.50 3.80
C LEU A 88 -0.56 -1.72 3.84
N VAL A 89 -1.34 -0.64 3.82
CA VAL A 89 -2.80 -0.71 3.89
C VAL A 89 -3.37 -1.10 2.54
N ASN A 90 -4.11 -2.20 2.52
CA ASN A 90 -4.82 -2.68 1.33
C ASN A 90 -6.10 -1.87 1.09
N VAL A 91 -6.42 -1.64 -0.19
CA VAL A 91 -7.66 -0.99 -0.64
C VAL A 91 -8.27 -1.79 -1.79
N GLY A 92 -9.59 -1.71 -1.91
CA GLY A 92 -10.37 -2.46 -2.88
C GLY A 92 -10.32 -3.97 -2.67
N LYS A 93 -10.18 -4.72 -3.76
CA LYS A 93 -10.21 -6.19 -3.72
C LYS A 93 -8.83 -6.76 -3.36
N TYR A 94 -8.81 -7.65 -2.36
CA TYR A 94 -7.70 -8.54 -2.05
C TYR A 94 -8.02 -9.95 -2.55
N TYR A 95 -7.17 -10.49 -3.42
CA TYR A 95 -7.35 -11.79 -4.05
C TYR A 95 -6.40 -12.81 -3.44
N GLN A 96 -6.94 -13.98 -3.08
CA GLN A 96 -6.17 -15.12 -2.57
C GLN A 96 -6.25 -16.30 -3.54
N PHE A 97 -5.12 -16.94 -3.76
CA PHE A 97 -4.96 -18.07 -4.66
C PHE A 97 -4.41 -19.27 -3.90
N ASN A 98 -4.76 -20.48 -4.34
CA ASN A 98 -4.16 -21.70 -3.81
C ASN A 98 -2.77 -21.97 -4.41
N ASP A 99 -2.09 -23.03 -3.96
CA ASP A 99 -0.75 -23.42 -4.43
C ASP A 99 -0.68 -23.77 -5.93
N MET A 100 -1.81 -23.91 -6.62
CA MET A 100 -1.89 -24.11 -8.07
C MET A 100 -2.15 -22.81 -8.85
N GLY A 101 -2.21 -21.66 -8.17
CA GLY A 101 -2.53 -20.37 -8.76
C GLY A 101 -4.01 -20.18 -9.12
N LYS A 102 -4.92 -20.99 -8.55
CA LYS A 102 -6.37 -20.83 -8.72
C LYS A 102 -6.93 -19.90 -7.66
N LEU A 103 -7.80 -18.97 -8.06
CA LEU A 103 -8.48 -18.05 -7.14
C LEU A 103 -9.37 -18.85 -6.17
N ILE A 104 -9.25 -18.57 -4.88
CA ILE A 104 -10.04 -19.22 -3.83
C ILE A 104 -10.84 -18.25 -2.97
N LYS A 105 -10.44 -16.97 -2.90
CA LYS A 105 -11.15 -15.96 -2.14
C LYS A 105 -10.91 -14.57 -2.72
N VAL A 106 -11.95 -13.75 -2.67
CA VAL A 106 -11.87 -12.31 -2.87
C VAL A 106 -12.44 -11.66 -1.61
N THR A 107 -11.64 -10.78 -0.98
CA THR A 107 -12.09 -9.93 0.13
C THR A 107 -12.20 -8.50 -0.40
N ASN A 108 -13.26 -7.78 -0.08
CA ASN A 108 -13.31 -6.34 -0.27
C ASN A 108 -12.77 -5.67 1.00
N GLU A 109 -11.57 -5.10 0.91
CA GLU A 109 -10.90 -4.40 2.02
C GLU A 109 -11.58 -3.07 2.35
N ASP A 110 -12.39 -2.55 1.44
CA ASP A 110 -13.21 -1.35 1.62
C ASP A 110 -14.69 -1.72 1.87
N ASP A 111 -14.97 -2.93 2.38
CA ASP A 111 -16.34 -3.28 2.77
C ASP A 111 -16.85 -2.35 3.87
N GLY A 112 -18.08 -1.86 3.72
CA GLY A 112 -18.64 -0.82 4.57
C GLY A 112 -18.21 0.61 4.23
N TYR A 113 -17.30 0.85 3.27
CA TYR A 113 -16.96 2.18 2.79
C TYR A 113 -17.82 2.55 1.57
N ARG A 114 -18.25 3.81 1.48
CA ARG A 114 -18.99 4.39 0.35
C ARG A 114 -18.15 5.33 -0.51
N ILE A 115 -17.11 5.93 0.07
CA ILE A 115 -16.10 6.68 -0.68
C ILE A 115 -14.93 5.78 -1.03
N SER A 116 -14.28 6.02 -2.16
CA SER A 116 -13.04 5.32 -2.48
C SER A 116 -11.85 5.93 -1.74
N TYR A 117 -10.74 5.19 -1.64
CA TYR A 117 -9.48 5.76 -1.17
C TYR A 117 -9.04 6.99 -1.99
N LEU A 118 -9.30 7.03 -3.30
CA LEU A 118 -8.95 8.18 -4.13
C LEU A 118 -9.80 9.42 -3.79
N ASP A 119 -11.05 9.22 -3.37
CA ASP A 119 -11.89 10.32 -2.89
C ASP A 119 -11.41 10.84 -1.53
N PHE A 120 -11.01 9.93 -0.65
CA PHE A 120 -10.32 10.29 0.60
C PHE A 120 -9.08 11.14 0.35
N ILE A 121 -8.22 10.79 -0.61
CA ILE A 121 -7.03 11.59 -0.93
C ILE A 121 -7.39 12.98 -1.45
N LYS A 122 -8.45 13.12 -2.24
CA LYS A 122 -8.96 14.45 -2.64
C LYS A 122 -9.38 15.27 -1.43
N ILE A 123 -10.13 14.67 -0.51
CA ILE A 123 -10.58 15.34 0.73
C ILE A 123 -9.38 15.82 1.55
N ILE A 124 -8.34 14.99 1.72
CA ILE A 124 -7.13 15.39 2.44
C ILE A 124 -6.40 16.53 1.71
N ASN A 125 -6.23 16.44 0.40
CA ASN A 125 -5.60 17.48 -0.42
C ASN A 125 -6.34 18.83 -0.37
N GLU A 126 -7.67 18.81 -0.30
CA GLU A 126 -8.51 20.00 -0.29
C GLU A 126 -8.64 20.64 1.10
N GLN A 127 -8.66 19.85 2.17
CA GLN A 127 -9.08 20.30 3.50
C GLN A 127 -8.00 20.17 4.60
N VAL A 128 -6.89 19.48 4.32
CA VAL A 128 -5.86 19.16 5.32
C VAL A 128 -4.49 19.58 4.81
N CYS A 129 -3.92 18.83 3.87
CA CYS A 129 -2.62 19.15 3.27
C CYS A 129 -2.44 18.45 1.92
N TYR A 130 -1.60 19.04 1.07
CA TYR A 130 -1.23 18.44 -0.20
C TYR A 130 -0.32 17.20 -0.02
N ILE A 131 -0.72 16.09 -0.62
CA ILE A 131 0.03 14.83 -0.68
C ILE A 131 0.62 14.71 -2.09
N PRO A 132 1.95 14.70 -2.25
CA PRO A 132 2.57 14.49 -3.56
C PRO A 132 2.44 13.03 -4.02
N THR A 133 2.23 12.82 -5.32
CA THR A 133 2.23 11.48 -5.94
C THR A 133 3.65 10.97 -6.21
N THR A 134 4.65 11.85 -6.32
CA THR A 134 6.05 11.51 -6.56
C THR A 134 6.79 11.32 -5.25
N LEU A 135 7.53 10.21 -5.10
CA LEU A 135 8.34 9.89 -3.90
C LEU A 135 9.61 10.76 -3.77
N GLU A 136 9.71 11.86 -4.52
CA GLU A 136 10.95 12.60 -4.61
C GLU A 136 11.13 13.58 -3.44
N LYS A 137 12.05 13.17 -2.56
CA LYS A 137 13.04 13.99 -1.83
C LYS A 137 12.60 15.02 -0.80
N GLU A 138 11.34 15.39 -0.68
CA GLU A 138 10.88 16.28 0.40
C GLU A 138 10.02 15.50 1.41
N ASN A 139 10.69 14.85 2.36
CA ASN A 139 10.12 14.22 3.56
C ASN A 139 9.02 13.13 3.39
N PRO A 140 9.31 11.99 2.74
CA PRO A 140 8.44 10.81 2.77
C PRO A 140 8.34 10.11 4.14
N LYS A 141 9.06 10.58 5.19
CA LYS A 141 9.16 9.90 6.49
C LYS A 141 8.02 10.19 7.47
N MET A 142 7.07 11.05 7.11
CA MET A 142 6.19 11.67 8.10
C MET A 142 4.73 11.76 7.63
N MET A 143 4.31 10.85 6.76
CA MET A 143 2.91 10.69 6.36
C MET A 143 2.56 9.20 6.37
N GLU A 144 1.51 8.85 7.11
CA GLU A 144 1.01 7.49 7.21
C GLU A 144 -0.48 7.45 6.88
N PHE A 145 -0.88 6.34 6.26
CA PHE A 145 -2.27 6.07 5.91
C PHE A 145 -2.74 4.83 6.64
N GLY A 146 -4.00 4.85 7.07
CA GLY A 146 -4.59 3.82 7.90
C GLY A 146 -6.08 3.61 7.62
N LYS A 147 -6.63 2.61 8.29
CA LYS A 147 -8.07 2.36 8.43
C LYS A 147 -8.36 2.15 9.91
N ASP A 148 -9.48 2.67 10.37
CA ASP A 148 -9.94 2.51 11.76
C ASP A 148 -11.47 2.56 11.82
N ILE A 149 -12.04 2.25 12.98
CA ILE A 149 -13.48 2.33 13.24
C ILE A 149 -13.72 3.27 14.43
N ILE A 150 -14.31 4.43 14.15
CA ILE A 150 -14.66 5.43 15.17
C ILE A 150 -16.17 5.40 15.39
N ASN A 151 -16.62 5.01 16.59
CA ASN A 151 -18.05 4.93 16.93
C ASN A 151 -18.88 4.12 15.91
N ASN A 152 -18.37 2.95 15.51
CA ASN A 152 -18.94 2.08 14.47
C ASN A 152 -18.97 2.69 13.04
N ILE A 153 -18.27 3.79 12.81
CA ILE A 153 -18.08 4.37 11.47
C ILE A 153 -16.72 3.92 10.94
N PRO A 154 -16.66 3.21 9.80
CA PRO A 154 -15.40 2.90 9.15
C PRO A 154 -14.75 4.19 8.63
N CYS A 155 -13.47 4.38 8.92
CA CYS A 155 -12.73 5.60 8.61
C CYS A 155 -11.46 5.27 7.82
N TYR A 156 -11.09 6.17 6.92
CA TYR A 156 -9.71 6.31 6.47
C TYR A 156 -8.97 7.23 7.42
N VAL A 157 -7.71 6.90 7.71
CA VAL A 157 -6.86 7.63 8.64
C VAL A 157 -5.68 8.21 7.88
N PHE A 158 -5.37 9.47 8.14
CA PHE A 158 -4.18 10.15 7.66
C PHE A 158 -3.43 10.75 8.85
N SER A 159 -2.19 10.34 9.06
CA SER A 159 -1.29 10.90 10.07
C SER A 159 -0.16 11.64 9.38
N TYR A 160 0.16 12.85 9.84
CA TYR A 160 1.28 13.62 9.30
C TYR A 160 1.98 14.46 10.35
N LEU A 161 3.30 14.65 10.21
CA LEU A 161 4.05 15.52 11.11
C LEU A 161 3.65 16.98 10.90
N ILE A 162 3.31 17.65 11.99
CA ILE A 162 3.25 19.11 12.13
C ILE A 162 4.48 19.60 12.92
N SER A 163 5.23 20.55 12.36
CA SER A 163 6.39 21.13 13.03
C SER A 163 5.96 21.98 14.23
N ASP A 164 6.41 21.64 15.44
CA ASP A 164 6.28 22.51 16.62
C ASP A 164 7.47 23.50 16.65
N PRO A 165 7.23 24.82 16.83
CA PRO A 165 8.30 25.79 17.11
C PRO A 165 9.22 25.43 18.30
N LYS A 166 8.86 24.46 19.15
CA LYS A 166 9.70 23.92 20.24
C LYS A 166 10.53 22.67 19.90
N GLN A 167 10.66 22.30 18.62
CA GLN A 167 11.40 21.10 18.14
C GLN A 167 10.83 19.74 18.62
N GLN A 168 9.58 19.70 19.08
CA GLN A 168 8.90 18.43 19.36
C GLN A 168 8.28 17.87 18.07
N GLN A 169 8.38 16.56 17.87
CA GLN A 169 7.69 15.89 16.77
C GLN A 169 6.23 15.67 17.18
N ILE A 170 5.32 16.44 16.59
CA ILE A 170 3.88 16.29 16.81
C ILE A 170 3.26 15.78 15.51
N PHE A 171 2.44 14.74 15.62
CA PHE A 171 1.64 14.23 14.50
C PHE A 171 0.21 14.73 14.64
N GLU A 172 -0.37 15.24 13.56
CA GLU A 172 -1.81 15.39 13.44
C GLU A 172 -2.39 14.15 12.76
N ILE A 173 -3.39 13.54 13.40
CA ILE A 173 -4.10 12.38 12.89
C ILE A 173 -5.51 12.82 12.53
N VAL A 174 -5.89 12.62 11.28
CA VAL A 174 -7.19 13.00 10.71
C VAL A 174 -7.95 11.74 10.34
N TYR A 175 -9.19 11.65 10.84
CA TYR A 175 -10.09 10.55 10.57
C TYR A 175 -11.19 11.04 9.64
N VAL A 176 -11.26 10.45 8.45
CA VAL A 176 -12.28 10.76 7.44
C VAL A 176 -13.24 9.59 7.36
N SER A 177 -14.53 9.87 7.56
CA SER A 177 -15.58 8.85 7.45
C SER A 177 -15.58 8.25 6.05
N GLY A 178 -15.45 6.93 6.00
CA GLY A 178 -15.59 6.13 4.80
C GLY A 178 -17.00 6.16 4.21
N MET A 179 -17.99 6.63 4.97
CA MET A 179 -19.41 6.61 4.58
C MET A 179 -19.82 7.84 3.76
N ASP A 180 -19.23 9.00 4.06
CA ASP A 180 -19.67 10.29 3.52
C ASP A 180 -18.52 11.28 3.24
N GLY A 181 -17.27 10.92 3.60
CA GLY A 181 -16.10 11.77 3.39
C GLY A 181 -15.97 12.93 4.36
N ASN A 182 -16.80 13.00 5.39
CA ASN A 182 -16.67 14.04 6.41
C ASN A 182 -15.51 13.74 7.36
N ILE A 183 -14.76 14.77 7.76
CA ILE A 183 -13.78 14.64 8.85
C ILE A 183 -14.55 14.46 10.16
N VAL A 184 -14.42 13.29 10.77
CA VAL A 184 -15.14 12.95 12.02
C VAL A 184 -14.32 13.24 13.26
N LYS A 185 -13.00 13.29 13.14
CA LYS A 185 -12.08 13.48 14.27
C LYS A 185 -10.74 14.01 13.78
N ARG A 186 -10.12 14.87 14.59
CA ARG A 186 -8.71 15.28 14.48
C ARG A 186 -8.06 15.13 15.84
N GLU A 187 -6.86 14.57 15.87
CA GLU A 187 -6.08 14.38 17.10
C GLU A 187 -4.65 14.87 16.89
N LYS A 188 -3.99 15.22 17.99
CA LYS A 188 -2.58 15.55 18.00
C LYS A 188 -1.88 14.64 18.99
N GLU A 189 -0.84 13.96 18.52
CA GLU A 189 0.00 13.10 19.34
C GLU A 189 1.43 13.63 19.32
N SER A 190 1.99 13.88 20.51
CA SER A 190 3.40 14.20 20.66
C SER A 190 4.19 12.92 20.80
N TYR A 191 5.18 12.72 19.93
CA TYR A 191 6.16 11.67 20.12
C TYR A 191 7.32 12.23 20.96
N VAL A 192 7.58 11.58 22.09
CA VAL A 192 8.80 11.81 22.88
C VAL A 192 9.64 10.56 22.65
N ASP A 193 10.78 10.72 21.98
CA ASP A 193 11.80 9.65 21.88
C ASP A 193 12.33 9.26 23.26
#